data_AF-A0A7L4PHS6-F1
#
_entry.id   AF-A0A7L4PHS6-F1
#
_cell.length_a   1.000
_cell.length_b   1.000
_cell.length_c   1.000
_cell.angle_alpha   90.00
_cell.angle_beta   90.00
_cell.angle_gamma   90.00
#
_symmetry.space_group_name_H-M   'P 1'
#
loop_
_entity.id
_entity.type
_entity.pdbx_description
1 polymer ?
#
loop_
_entity_poly.entity_id
_entity_poly.type
_entity_poly.pdbx_seq_one_letter_code
_entity_poly.pdbx_strand_id
1 'polypeptide(L)' 'MMIILSLNCGSSSIKYSLFGMGEEERRLARGKAERIGHEDARLVIDSPEGRKEHR' A
#
# COMPACT_ATOMS: atom_id res chain seq x y z
N MET A 1 -0.17 -2.68 -20.74
CA MET A 1 -0.59 -2.78 -19.32
C MET A 1 0.26 -1.81 -18.52
N MET A 2 -0.33 -0.79 -17.91
CA MET A 2 0.40 0.17 -17.07
C MET A 2 0.05 -0.06 -15.61
N ILE A 3 1.03 0.08 -14.73
CA ILE A 3 0.82 0.01 -13.28
C ILE A 3 1.11 1.38 -12.70
N ILE A 4 0.16 1.91 -11.93
CA ILE A 4 0.30 3.19 -11.24
C ILE A 4 0.34 2.92 -9.74
N LEU A 5 1.42 3.36 -9.10
CA LEU A 5 1.56 3.39 -7.65
C LEU A 5 1.20 4.79 -7.15
N SER A 6 0.08 4.89 -6.42
CA SER A 6 -0.31 6.11 -5.71
C SER A 6 0.24 6.06 -4.28
N LEU A 7 0.93 7.13 -3.88
CA LEU A 7 1.51 7.29 -2.54
C LEU A 7 0.97 8.55 -1.88
N ASN A 8 0.59 8.42 -0.61
CA ASN A 8 0.36 9.54 0.29
C ASN A 8 1.36 9.40 1.45
N CYS A 9 2.34 10.30 1.47
CA CYS A 9 3.41 10.29 2.45
C CYS A 9 3.17 11.37 3.51
N GLY A 10 2.90 10.94 4.74
CA GLY A 10 3.03 11.77 5.93
C GLY A 10 4.45 11.69 6.50
N SER A 11 4.73 12.45 7.56
CA SER A 11 6.06 12.50 8.19
C SER A 11 6.53 11.15 8.74
N SER A 12 5.63 10.28 9.20
CA SER A 12 5.93 8.96 9.77
C SER A 12 5.03 7.84 9.22
N SER A 13 4.39 8.07 8.07
CA SER A 13 3.51 7.08 7.45
C SER A 13 3.48 7.20 5.94
N ILE A 14 3.21 6.07 5.28
CA ILE A 14 2.96 6.01 3.84
C ILE A 14 1.71 5.20 3.64
N LYS A 15 0.64 5.80 3.10
CA LYS A 15 -0.49 5.06 2.55
C LYS A 15 -0.25 4.87 1.07
N TYR A 16 -0.51 3.67 0.57
CA TYR A 16 -0.30 3.37 -0.84
C TYR A 16 -1.46 2.59 -1.46
N SER A 17 -1.62 2.73 -2.76
CA SER A 17 -2.51 1.91 -3.57
C SER A 17 -1.88 1.65 -4.93
N LEU A 18 -1.96 0.41 -5.39
CA LEU A 18 -1.46 -0.04 -6.68
C LEU A 18 -2.65 -0.23 -7.62
N PHE A 19 -2.62 0.43 -8.77
CA PHE A 19 -3.66 0.36 -9.78
C PHE A 19 -3.10 -0.24 -11.06
N GLY A 20 -3.83 -1.20 -11.64
CA GLY A 20 -3.61 -1.67 -13.00
C GLY A 20 -4.51 -0.88 -13.94
N MET A 21 -3.91 -0.22 -14.92
CA MET A 21 -4.59 0.53 -15.97
C MET A 21 -4.54 -0.30 -17.26
N GLY A 22 -5.47 -1.25 -17.36
CA GLY A 22 -5.70 -2.10 -18.53
C GLY A 22 -6.87 -1.56 -19.36
N GLU A 23 -7.76 -2.45 -19.80
CA GLU A 23 -9.05 -2.05 -20.39
C GLU A 23 -9.95 -1.35 -19.37
N GLU A 24 -9.87 -1.77 -18.10
CA GLU A 24 -10.52 -1.13 -16.97
C GLU A 24 -9.51 -0.79 -15.87
N GLU A 25 -9.83 0.24 -15.08
CA GLU A 25 -9.07 0.55 -13.87
C GLU A 25 -9.38 -0.49 -12.79
N ARG A 26 -8.34 -1.12 -12.26
CA ARG A 26 -8.44 -2.04 -11.13
C ARG A 26 -7.44 -1.69 -10.05
N ARG A 27 -7.90 -1.59 -8.80
CA ARG A 27 -6.98 -1.61 -7.66
C ARG A 27 -6.46 -3.02 -7.42
N LEU A 28 -5.15 -3.20 -7.57
CA LEU A 28 -4.44 -4.46 -7.41
C LEU A 28 -4.08 -4.73 -5.95
N ALA A 29 -3.70 -3.69 -5.22
CA ALA A 29 -3.37 -3.78 -3.80
C ALA A 29 -3.51 -2.40 -3.13
N ARG A 30 -3.58 -2.39 -1.80
CA ARG A 30 -3.39 -1.18 -1.00
C ARG A 30 -2.68 -1.52 0.29
N GLY A 31 -2.22 -0.49 0.99
CA GLY A 31 -1.68 -0.71 2.31
C GLY A 31 -1.23 0.57 2.96
N LYS A 32 -0.58 0.38 4.11
CA LYS A 32 0.02 1.47 4.86
C LYS A 32 1.25 0.98 5.62
N ALA A 33 2.31 1.77 5.54
CA ALA A 33 3.38 1.75 6.52
C ALA A 33 3.09 2.82 7.57
N GLU A 34 3.11 2.46 8.84
CA GLU A 34 2.81 3.36 9.96
C GLU A 34 3.95 3.35 10.97
N ARG A 35 4.13 4.49 11.65
CA ARG A 35 5.14 4.71 12.69
C ARG A 35 6.55 4.40 12.23
N ILE A 36 6.87 4.77 10.98
CA ILE A 36 8.22 4.66 10.44
C ILE A 36 9.18 5.41 11.37
N GLY A 37 10.26 4.75 11.79
CA GLY A 37 11.24 5.30 12.74
C GLY A 37 10.96 5.01 14.23
N HIS A 38 9.92 4.22 14.54
CA HIS A 38 9.62 3.75 15.90
C HIS A 38 9.74 2.22 16.01
N GLU A 39 9.92 1.70 17.23
CA GLU A 39 10.02 0.25 17.49
C GLU A 39 8.73 -0.52 17.14
N ASP A 40 7.58 0.15 17.15
CA ASP A 40 6.29 -0.41 16.78
C ASP A 40 5.87 -0.06 15.34
N ALA A 41 6.86 0.21 14.48
CA ALA A 41 6.68 0.32 13.04
C ALA A 41 5.96 -0.92 12.49
N ARG A 42 5.07 -0.69 11.52
CA ARG A 42 4.33 -1.80 10.91
C ARG A 42 3.93 -1.50 9.47
N LEU A 43 3.84 -2.56 8.68
CA LEU A 43 3.35 -2.56 7.32
C LEU A 43 2.10 -3.45 7.23
N VAL A 44 0.99 -2.89 6.75
CA VAL A 44 -0.24 -3.62 6.45
C VAL A 44 -0.47 -3.61 4.96
N ILE A 45 -0.70 -4.79 4.39
CA ILE A 45 -0.97 -5.00 2.97
C ILE A 45 -2.35 -5.66 2.83
N ASP A 46 -3.25 -5.02 2.09
CA ASP A 46 -4.53 -5.59 1.66
C ASP A 46 -4.44 -5.89 0.16
N SER A 47 -4.61 -7.16 -0.20
CA SER A 47 -4.53 -7.66 -1.60
C SER A 47 -5.61 -8.72 -1.85
N PRO A 48 -5.88 -9.11 -3.11
CA PRO A 48 -6.75 -10.24 -3.43
C PRO A 48 -6.33 -11.55 -2.74
N GLU A 49 -5.05 -11.72 -2.46
CA GLU A 49 -4.49 -12.87 -1.74
C GLU A 49 -4.72 -12.80 -0.21
N GLY A 50 -5.40 -11.75 0.26
CA GLY A 50 -5.72 -11.50 1.66
C GLY A 50 -4.92 -10.36 2.28
N ARG A 51 -5.12 -10.20 3.59
CA ARG A 51 -4.44 -9.18 4.41
C ARG A 51 -3.20 -9.76 5.07
N LYS A 52 -2.07 -9.05 4.96
CA LYS A 52 -0.80 -9.38 5.62
C LYS A 52 -0.34 -8.21 6.49
N GLU A 53 0.27 -8.52 7.63
CA GLU A 53 0.88 -7.54 8.53
C GLU A 53 2.32 -7.95 8.83
N HIS A 54 3.23 -6.99 8.73
CA HIS A 54 4.63 -7.12 9.13
C HIS A 54 4.93 -6.07 10.20
N ARG A 55 5.69 -6.48 11.22
CA ARG A 55 6.16 -5.63 12.30
C ARG A 55 7.67 -5.74 12.37
#